data_AF-A0A5J4TFJ1-F1
#
_entry.id   AF-A0A5J4TFJ1-F1
#
_cell.length_a   1.000
_cell.length_b   1.000
_cell.length_c   1.000
_cell.angle_alpha   90.00
_cell.angle_beta   90.00
_cell.angle_gamma   90.00
#
_symmetry.space_group_name_H-M   'P 1'
#
loop_
_entity.id
_entity.type
_entity.pdbx_description
1 polymer ?
#
loop_
_entity_poly.entity_id
_entity_poly.type
_entity_poly.pdbx_seq_one_letter_code
_entity_poly.pdbx_strand_id
1 'polypeptide(L)' 'MQIFVKTLTGKTIALEVENADTIESVKQKIQDKEGIPPD' A
#
# COMPACT_ATOMS: atom_id res chain seq x y z
N MET A 1 6.30 4.59 10.30
CA MET A 1 6.72 5.47 9.19
C MET A 1 5.52 5.69 8.28
N GLN A 2 5.37 6.87 7.68
CA GLN A 2 4.30 7.12 6.71
C GLN A 2 4.89 7.28 5.31
N ILE A 3 4.29 6.58 4.34
CA ILE A 3 4.64 6.69 2.91
C ILE A 3 3.41 7.10 2.10
N PHE A 4 3.66 7.72 0.95
CA PHE A 4 2.63 8.10 -0.01
C PHE A 4 2.80 7.27 -1.27
N VAL A 5 1.75 6.53 -1.63
CA VAL A 5 1.72 5.67 -2.82
C VAL A 5 0.77 6.28 -3.83
N LYS A 6 1.25 6.48 -5.06
CA LYS A 6 0.40 6.88 -6.18
C LYS A 6 -0.02 5.65 -6.95
N THR A 7 -1.33 5.41 -7.04
CA THR A 7 -1.89 4.27 -7.77
C THR A 7 -1.99 4.58 -9.26
N LEU A 8 -2.23 3.55 -10.08
CA LEU A 8 -2.40 3.67 -11.53
C LEU A 8 -3.61 4.56 -11.91
N THR A 9 -4.62 4.66 -11.05
CA THR A 9 -5.78 5.55 -11.23
C THR A 9 -5.45 7.01 -10.92
N GLY A 10 -4.22 7.32 -10.49
CA GLY A 10 -3.77 8.66 -10.13
C GLY A 10 -4.10 9.06 -8.69
N LYS A 11 -4.73 8.19 -7.90
CA LYS A 11 -5.05 8.43 -6.49
C LYS A 11 -3.79 8.32 -5.64
N THR A 12 -3.64 9.22 -4.67
CA THR A 12 -2.56 9.17 -3.67
C THR A 12 -3.10 8.63 -2.36
N ILE A 13 -2.46 7.61 -1.81
CA ILE A 13 -2.86 6.93 -0.58
C ILE A 13 -1.76 7.12 0.46
N ALA A 14 -2.14 7.53 1.67
CA ALA A 14 -1.26 7.50 2.83
C ALA A 14 -1.28 6.10 3.45
N LEU A 15 -0.11 5.48 3.53
CA LEU A 15 0.09 4.18 4.13
C LEU A 15 1.06 4.28 5.30
N GLU A 16 0.64 3.76 6.45
CA GLU A 16 1.50 3.57 7.60
C GLU A 16 2.22 2.23 7.48
N VAL A 17 3.54 2.28 7.56
CA VAL A 17 4.43 1.11 7.46
C VAL A 17 5.40 1.10 8.63
N GLU A 18 5.74 -0.09 9.10
CA GLU A 18 6.74 -0.30 10.12
C GLU A 18 8.09 -0.63 9.48
N ASN A 19 9.20 -0.37 10.16
CA ASN A 19 10.53 -0.71 9.65
C ASN A 19 10.74 -2.23 9.45
N ALA A 20 9.90 -3.04 10.09
CA ALA A 20 9.87 -4.48 9.95
C ALA A 20 8.94 -4.97 8.83
N ASP A 21 8.09 -4.11 8.26
CA ASP A 21 7.21 -4.50 7.16
C ASP A 21 8.06 -4.84 5.92
N THR A 22 7.79 -5.99 5.31
CA THR A 22 8.39 -6.37 4.04
C THR A 22 7.67 -5.68 2.88
N ILE A 23 8.32 -5.61 1.71
CA ILE A 23 7.70 -5.07 0.50
C ILE A 23 6.42 -5.85 0.12
N GLU A 24 6.38 -7.15 0.38
CA GLU A 24 5.19 -7.97 0.16
C GLU A 24 4.05 -7.56 1.09
N SER A 25 4.33 -7.41 2.39
CA SER A 25 3.35 -6.93 3.37
C SER A 25 2.84 -5.53 3.02
N VAL A 26 3.72 -4.63 2.56
CA VAL A 26 3.33 -3.29 2.09
C VAL A 26 2.41 -3.37 0.88
N LYS A 27 2.70 -4.23 -0.10
CA LYS A 27 1.82 -4.44 -1.27
C LYS A 27 0.44 -4.95 -0.86
N GLN A 28 0.38 -5.91 0.06
CA GLN A 28 -0.88 -6.43 0.59
C GLN A 28 -1.72 -5.31 1.20
N LYS A 29 -1.14 -4.51 2.11
CA LYS A 29 -1.85 -3.38 2.75
C LYS A 29 -2.36 -2.35 1.73
N ILE A 30 -1.65 -2.13 0.62
CA ILE A 30 -2.09 -1.25 -0.47
C ILE A 30 -3.28 -1.87 -1.22
N GLN A 31 -3.21 -3.17 -1.54
CA GLN A 31 -4.31 -3.90 -2.20
C GLN A 31 -5.57 -3.90 -1.33
N ASP A 32 -5.44 -4.18 -0.04
CA ASP A 32 -6.55 -4.14 0.93
C ASP A 32 -7.20 -2.74 0.98
N LYS A 33 -6.40 -1.66 1.01
CA LYS A 33 -6.91 -0.28 1.02
C LYS A 33 -7.61 0.14 -0.26
N GLU A 34 -7.18 -0.37 -1.41
CA GLU A 34 -7.82 -0.11 -2.69
C GLU A 34 -8.96 -1.10 -3.02
N GLY A 35 -9.08 -2.19 -2.26
CA GLY A 35 -10.07 -3.25 -2.52
C GLY A 35 -9.78 -4.06 -3.78
N ILE A 36 -8.49 -4.19 -4.15
CA ILE A 36 -8.07 -4.90 -5.36
C ILE A 36 -7.87 -6.37 -4.96
N PRO A 37 -8.44 -7.35 -5.70
CA PRO A 37 -8.18 -8.76 -5.42
C PRO A 37 -6.69 -9.07 -5.52
N PRO A 38 -6.14 -9.92 -4.62
CA PRO A 38 -4.80 -10.46 -4.79
C PRO A 38 -4.79 -11.36 -6.04
N ASP A 39 -3.82 -11.14 -6.92
CA ASP A 39 -3.48 -12.05 -8.02
C ASP A 39 -2.60 -13.19 -7.50
#